data_AF-A0A965FES7-F1
#
_entry.id   AF-A0A965FES7-F1
#
_cell.length_a   1.000
_cell.length_b   1.000
_cell.length_c   1.000
_cell.angle_alpha   90.00
_cell.angle_beta   90.00
_cell.angle_gamma   90.00
#
_symmetry.space_group_name_H-M   'P 1'
#
loop_
_entity.id
_entity.type
_entity.pdbx_description
1 polymer ?
#
loop_
_entity_poly.entity_id
_entity_poly.type
_entity_poly.pdbx_seq_one_letter_code
_entity_poly.pdbx_strand_id
1 'polypeptide(L)' 'LRIDNDTMTSDLAVFDARAITDDPVAVVHLPVRVPNGFHGNWIPSAG' A
#
# COMPACT_ATOMS: atom_id res chain seq x y z
N LEU A 1 0.89 3.64 -1.05
CA LEU A 1 2.06 2.91 -1.56
C LEU A 1 3.31 3.60 -1.04
N ARG A 2 4.15 2.89 -0.30
CA ARG A 2 5.49 3.39 0.09
C ARG A 2 6.48 2.88 -0.95
N ILE A 3 7.46 3.70 -1.34
CA ILE A 3 8.53 3.30 -2.25
C ILE A 3 9.82 3.23 -1.46
N ASP A 4 10.57 2.15 -1.64
CA ASP A 4 11.96 2.06 -1.22
C ASP A 4 12.85 2.39 -2.43
N ASN A 5 13.62 3.48 -2.33
CA ASN A 5 14.45 3.96 -3.42
C ASN A 5 15.79 3.23 -3.53
N ASP A 6 16.22 2.53 -2.48
CA ASP A 6 17.48 1.79 -2.49
C ASP A 6 17.30 0.44 -3.19
N THR A 7 16.19 -0.24 -2.89
CA THR A 7 15.84 -1.54 -3.50
C THR A 7 14.94 -1.41 -4.73
N MET A 8 14.41 -0.21 -5.01
CA MET A 8 13.44 0.04 -6.07
C MET A 8 12.22 -0.90 -5.98
N THR A 9 11.71 -1.08 -4.76
CA THR A 9 10.53 -1.89 -4.44
C THR A 9 9.39 -1.02 -3.91
N SER A 10 8.23 -1.62 -3.65
CA SER A 10 7.10 -0.89 -3.08
C SER A 10 6.33 -1.71 -2.07
N ASP A 11 5.68 -1.02 -1.12
CA ASP A 11 4.81 -1.62 -0.13
C ASP A 11 3.37 -1.15 -0.29
N LEU A 12 2.43 -2.09 -0.22
CA LEU A 12 1.02 -1.82 0.04
C LEU A 12 0.77 -1.90 1.55
N ALA A 13 0.73 -0.74 2.20
CA ALA A 13 0.41 -0.61 3.62
C ALA A 13 -1.11 -0.47 3.82
N VAL A 14 -1.65 -1.20 4.79
CA VAL A 14 -3.05 -1.15 5.23
C VAL A 14 -3.07 -0.55 6.63
N PHE A 15 -3.97 0.41 6.84
CA PHE A 15 -4.11 1.13 8.12
C PHE A 15 -5.51 0.97 8.68
N ASP A 16 -5.66 1.09 10.01
CA ASP A 16 -6.96 1.42 10.60
C ASP A 16 -7.30 2.88 10.28
N ALA A 17 -8.40 3.09 9.55
CA ALA A 17 -8.84 4.42 9.15
C ALA A 17 -9.14 5.34 10.34
N ARG A 18 -9.41 4.80 11.53
CA ARG A 18 -9.68 5.58 12.76
C ARG A 18 -8.42 5.96 13.52
N ALA A 19 -7.26 5.38 13.19
CA ALA A 19 -6.00 5.55 13.89
C ALA A 19 -4.83 5.70 12.90
N ILE A 20 -4.99 6.55 11.88
CA ILE A 20 -4.06 6.66 10.75
C ILE A 20 -2.63 7.09 11.13
N THR A 21 -2.44 7.66 12.32
CA THR A 21 -1.14 8.08 12.84
C THR A 21 -0.33 6.93 13.44
N ASP A 22 -0.98 5.80 13.71
CA ASP A 22 -0.33 4.59 14.24
C ASP A 22 0.37 3.83 13.10
N ASP A 23 1.11 2.79 13.47
CA ASP A 23 1.75 1.91 12.49
C ASP A 23 0.71 1.14 11.63
N PRO A 24 1.06 0.74 10.38
CA PRO A 24 0.17 -0.06 9.55
C PRO A 24 -0.25 -1.35 10.24
N VAL A 25 -1.53 -1.72 10.11
CA VAL A 25 -2.04 -3.01 10.62
C VAL A 25 -1.56 -4.19 9.78
N ALA A 26 -1.17 -3.94 8.53
CA ALA A 26 -0.52 -4.91 7.65
C ALA A 26 0.34 -4.22 6.59
N VAL A 27 1.38 -4.90 6.13
CA VAL A 27 2.24 -4.46 5.02
C VAL A 27 2.44 -5.62 4.05
N VAL A 28 2.10 -5.41 2.77
CA VAL A 28 2.39 -6.35 1.69
C VAL A 28 3.57 -5.83 0.90
N HIS A 29 4.67 -6.59 0.91
CA HIS A 29 5.90 -6.27 0.19
C HIS A 29 5.80 -6.69 -1.28
N LEU A 30 5.94 -5.74 -2.20
CA LEU A 30 5.96 -6.01 -3.63
C LEU A 30 7.43 -6.10 -4.11
N PRO A 31 7.81 -7.13 -4.88
CA PRO A 31 9.19 -7.35 -5.30
C PRO A 31 9.67 -6.36 -6.38
N VAL A 32 8.85 -5.37 -6.74
CA VAL A 32 9.14 -4.37 -7.77
C VAL A 32 8.48 -3.05 -7.44
N ARG A 33 9.06 -1.94 -7.92
CA ARG A 33 8.47 -0.60 -7.85
C ARG A 33 7.15 -0.56 -8.61
N VAL A 34 6.10 -0.06 -7.97
CA VAL A 34 4.90 0.38 -8.69
C VAL A 34 5.11 1.81 -9.19
N PRO A 35 4.90 2.11 -10.49
CA PRO A 35 5.00 3.47 -11.03
C PRO A 35 4.03 4.44 -10.33
N ASN A 36 4.34 5.74 -10.37
CA ASN A 36 3.45 6.73 -9.77
C ASN A 36 2.11 6.73 -10.52
N GLY A 37 1.04 6.36 -9.82
CA GLY A 37 -0.33 6.35 -10.35
C GLY A 37 -1.08 7.64 -10.08
N PHE A 38 -2.35 7.68 -10.50
CA PHE A 38 -3.28 8.79 -10.23
C PHE A 38 -4.42 8.36 -9.30
N HIS A 39 -5.31 7.47 -9.78
CA HIS A 39 -6.51 7.06 -9.06
C HIS A 39 -6.55 5.54 -8.85
N GLY A 40 -7.13 5.11 -7.74
CA GLY A 40 -7.41 3.71 -7.44
C GLY A 40 -8.76 3.57 -6.73
N ASN A 41 -9.41 2.42 -6.85
CA ASN A 41 -10.67 2.12 -6.19
C ASN A 41 -10.60 0.73 -5.54
N TRP A 42 -11.30 0.56 -4.43
CA TRP A 42 -11.57 -0.75 -3.85
C TRP A 42 -12.97 -1.21 -4.27
N ILE A 43 -13.10 -2.47 -4.65
CA ILE A 43 -14.37 -3.10 -4.97
C ILE A 43 -14.44 -4.40 -4.16
N PRO A 44 -15.49 -4.61 -3.36
CA PRO A 44 -15.70 -5.89 -2.67
C PRO A 44 -15.81 -7.05 -3.66
N SER A 45 -15.38 -8.25 -3.28
CA SER A 45 -15.71 -9.44 -4.05
C SER A 45 -17.24 -9.62 -4.11
N ALA A 46 -17.76 -10.09 -5.24
CA ALA A 46 -19.12 -10.60 -5.26
C ALA A 46 -19.18 -11.76 -4.26
N GLY A 47 -20.03 -11.62 -3.24
CA GLY A 47 -20.27 -12.68 -2.25
C GLY A 47 -20.89 -13.92 -2.88
#